data_AF-A0A7G6RI92-F1
#
_entry.id   AF-A0A7G6RI92-F1
#
_cell.length_a   1.000
_cell.length_b   1.000
_cell.length_c   1.000
_cell.angle_alpha   90.00
_cell.angle_beta   90.00
_cell.angle_gamma   90.00
#
_symmetry.space_group_name_H-M   'P 1'
#
loop_
_entity.id
_entity.type
_entity.pdbx_description
1 polymer ?
#
loop_
_entity_poly.entity_id
_entity_poly.type
_entity_poly.pdbx_seq_one_letter_code
_entity_poly.pdbx_strand_id
1 'polypeptide(L)'
;MGKDTVSQDIMDILSPVLGEELAAAIIEHRKRTLKKPLTVYAARMQAREYLLTGDPVGAAEMQIFRGWQAIKCDWYLKEKAREAGSINSSTRRTTVDAARDFLSGEDHSWDAFGFPGIRRH
;
A
#
# COMPACT_ATOMS: atom_id res chain seq x y z
N MET A 1 -6.20 -1.40 38.04
CA MET A 1 -5.18 -0.34 38.21
C MET A 1 -4.05 -0.37 37.17
N GLY A 2 -4.20 -0.97 35.97
CA GLY A 2 -3.02 -1.19 35.08
C GLY A 2 -3.21 -0.99 33.59
N LYS A 3 -4.34 -0.44 33.14
CA LYS A 3 -4.58 -0.15 31.70
C LYS A 3 -4.21 1.30 31.34
N ASP A 4 -4.35 2.20 32.30
CA ASP A 4 -4.14 3.63 32.11
C ASP A 4 -2.64 3.97 32.07
N THR A 5 -1.84 3.31 32.90
CA THR A 5 -0.37 3.44 32.91
C THR A 5 0.27 2.97 31.61
N VAL A 6 -0.20 1.84 31.06
CA VAL A 6 0.33 1.29 29.81
C VAL A 6 0.04 2.20 28.62
N SER A 7 -1.13 2.84 28.61
CA SER A 7 -1.48 3.80 27.54
C SER A 7 -0.58 5.03 27.61
N GLN A 8 -0.29 5.52 28.82
CA GLN A 8 0.64 6.64 29.03
C GLN A 8 2.07 6.28 28.57
N ASP A 9 2.59 5.11 28.96
CA ASP A 9 3.93 4.66 28.55
C ASP A 9 4.07 4.61 27.02
N ILE A 10 2.99 4.20 26.32
CA ILE A 10 2.95 4.15 24.85
C ILE A 10 2.93 5.56 24.26
N MET A 11 2.17 6.48 24.85
CA MET A 11 2.15 7.88 24.44
C MET A 11 3.52 8.52 24.58
N ASP A 12 4.22 8.28 25.69
CA ASP A 12 5.56 8.81 25.93
C ASP A 12 6.60 8.29 24.91
N ILE A 13 6.37 7.12 24.32
CA ILE A 13 7.23 6.54 23.28
C ILE A 13 6.89 7.08 21.89
N LEU A 14 5.60 7.19 21.55
CA LEU A 14 5.15 7.54 20.20
C LEU A 14 5.04 9.05 19.98
N SER A 15 4.69 9.82 21.00
CA SER A 15 4.50 11.28 20.92
C SER A 15 5.75 12.02 20.41
N PRO A 16 6.99 11.72 20.85
CA PRO A 16 8.18 12.40 20.33
C PRO A 16 8.45 12.14 18.83
N VAL A 17 7.90 11.07 18.26
CA VAL A 17 8.12 10.67 16.86
C VAL A 17 6.99 11.13 15.94
N LEU A 18 5.75 11.09 16.45
CA LEU A 18 4.53 11.29 15.65
C LEU A 18 3.72 12.52 16.06
N GLY A 19 3.98 13.08 17.23
CA GLY A 19 3.10 14.02 17.92
C GLY A 19 2.02 13.33 18.77
N GLU A 20 1.44 14.09 19.69
CA GLU A 20 0.44 13.58 20.65
C GLU A 20 -0.83 13.09 19.97
N GLU A 21 -1.36 13.84 19.00
CA GLU A 21 -2.61 13.50 18.30
C GLU A 21 -2.50 12.17 17.56
N LEU A 22 -1.43 12.01 16.78
CA LEU A 22 -1.23 10.82 15.96
C LEU A 22 -0.89 9.60 16.81
N ALA A 23 -0.14 9.79 17.90
CA ALA A 23 0.11 8.72 18.89
C ALA A 23 -1.19 8.22 19.51
N ALA A 24 -2.09 9.12 19.92
CA ALA A 24 -3.40 8.76 20.44
C ALA A 24 -4.26 8.02 19.39
N ALA A 25 -4.24 8.48 18.14
CA ALA A 25 -4.96 7.85 17.03
C ALA A 25 -4.51 6.41 16.78
N ILE A 26 -3.21 6.11 16.88
CA ILE A 26 -2.68 4.74 16.74
C ILE A 26 -3.18 3.82 17.86
N ILE A 27 -3.23 4.31 19.10
CA ILE A 27 -3.75 3.56 20.25
C ILE A 27 -5.25 3.28 20.06
N GLU A 28 -6.02 4.30 19.64
CA GLU A 28 -7.45 4.15 19.36
C GLU A 28 -7.69 3.15 18.23
N HIS A 29 -6.95 3.28 17.12
CA HIS A 29 -7.05 2.39 15.97
C HIS A 29 -6.87 0.92 16.37
N ARG A 30 -5.84 0.62 17.17
CA ARG A 30 -5.62 -0.73 17.70
C ARG A 30 -6.75 -1.23 18.57
N LYS A 31 -7.28 -0.36 19.44
CA LYS A 31 -8.39 -0.71 20.34
C LYS A 31 -9.68 -1.00 19.56
N ARG A 32 -9.97 -0.21 18.53
CA ARG A 32 -11.22 -0.26 17.77
C ARG A 32 -11.23 -1.33 16.69
N THR A 33 -10.17 -1.42 15.90
CA THR A 33 -10.09 -2.31 14.73
C THR A 33 -9.69 -3.73 15.14
N LEU A 34 -8.64 -3.84 15.96
CA LEU A 34 -7.99 -5.13 16.24
C LEU A 34 -8.36 -5.71 17.60
N LYS A 35 -8.94 -4.88 18.49
CA LYS A 35 -9.31 -5.23 19.87
C LYS A 35 -8.16 -5.83 20.68
N LYS A 36 -6.92 -5.59 20.24
CA LYS A 36 -5.67 -6.06 20.84
C LYS A 36 -4.86 -4.83 21.22
N PRO A 37 -4.76 -4.50 22.52
CA PRO A 37 -4.04 -3.32 22.95
C PRO A 37 -2.57 -3.43 22.52
N LEU A 38 -2.00 -2.29 22.14
CA LEU A 38 -0.58 -2.18 21.86
C LEU A 38 0.20 -2.43 23.16
N THR A 39 1.30 -3.16 23.10
CA THR A 39 2.22 -3.31 24.24
C THR A 39 3.31 -2.24 24.16
N VAL A 40 3.87 -1.85 25.30
CA VAL A 40 5.00 -0.89 25.35
C VAL A 40 6.16 -1.32 24.45
N TYR A 41 6.51 -2.62 24.46
CA TYR A 41 7.56 -3.15 23.60
C TYR A 41 7.23 -3.02 22.10
N ALA A 42 5.99 -3.31 21.71
CA ALA A 42 5.55 -3.16 20.33
C ALA A 42 5.52 -1.68 19.89
N ALA A 43 5.18 -0.75 20.79
CA ALA A 43 5.27 0.68 20.53
C ALA A 43 6.72 1.13 20.26
N ARG A 44 7.69 0.63 21.05
CA ARG A 44 9.12 0.89 20.80
C ARG A 44 9.59 0.36 19.44
N MET A 45 9.10 -0.81 19.03
CA MET A 45 9.40 -1.33 17.69
C MET A 45 8.78 -0.46 16.59
N GLN A 46 7.52 -0.04 16.73
CA GLN A 46 6.88 0.86 15.77
C GLN A 46 7.62 2.20 15.66
N ALA A 47 8.00 2.81 16.79
CA ALA A 47 8.75 4.07 16.80
C ALA A 47 10.05 3.97 15.98
N ARG A 48 10.79 2.85 16.11
CA ARG A 48 12.01 2.61 15.32
C ARG A 48 11.72 2.51 13.83
N GLU A 49 10.68 1.75 13.45
CA GLU A 49 10.30 1.58 12.05
C GLU A 49 9.83 2.90 11.42
N TYR A 50 9.06 3.72 12.15
CA TYR A 50 8.65 5.04 11.69
C TYR A 50 9.85 5.94 11.39
N LEU A 51 10.85 5.97 12.27
CA LEU A 51 12.07 6.75 12.06
C LEU A 51 12.88 6.25 10.86
N LEU A 52 12.95 4.93 10.63
CA LEU A 52 13.62 4.35 9.47
C LEU A 52 12.95 4.72 8.14
N THR A 53 11.70 5.15 8.18
CA THR A 53 10.93 5.49 6.99
C THR A 53 11.32 6.87 6.42
N GLY A 54 11.95 7.72 7.23
CA GLY A 54 12.28 9.12 6.88
C GLY A 54 11.08 10.07 6.94
N ASP A 55 9.86 9.53 6.85
CA ASP A 55 8.58 10.22 7.05
C ASP A 55 7.73 9.45 8.08
N PRO A 56 7.95 9.68 9.38
CA PRO A 56 7.25 8.94 10.43
C PRO A 56 5.75 9.24 10.49
N VAL A 57 5.36 10.47 10.20
CA VAL A 57 3.95 10.92 10.22
C VAL A 57 3.16 10.25 9.11
N GLY A 58 3.63 10.35 7.85
CA GLY A 58 2.92 9.73 6.73
C GLY A 58 2.86 8.21 6.83
N ALA A 59 3.86 7.57 7.45
CA ALA A 59 3.84 6.15 7.71
C ALA A 59 2.77 5.73 8.73
N ALA A 60 2.57 6.52 9.79
CA ALA A 60 1.52 6.28 10.77
C ALA A 60 0.11 6.54 10.21
N GLU A 61 -0.06 7.60 9.43
CA GLU A 61 -1.31 7.88 8.71
C GLU A 61 -1.65 6.73 7.75
N MET A 62 -0.68 6.25 6.98
CA MET A 62 -0.85 5.11 6.09
C MET A 62 -1.22 3.84 6.87
N GLN A 63 -0.61 3.61 8.03
CA GLN A 63 -0.96 2.48 8.90
C GLN A 63 -2.44 2.53 9.29
N ILE A 64 -2.94 3.71 9.70
CA ILE A 64 -4.34 3.90 10.10
C ILE A 64 -5.27 3.73 8.88
N PHE A 65 -4.97 4.42 7.78
CA PHE A 65 -5.78 4.43 6.57
C PHE A 65 -5.94 3.03 5.96
N ARG A 66 -4.87 2.25 5.94
CA ARG A 66 -4.87 0.87 5.42
C ARG A 66 -5.35 -0.17 6.43
N GLY A 67 -5.60 0.21 7.68
CA GLY A 67 -6.00 -0.71 8.73
C GLY A 67 -4.92 -1.72 9.11
N TRP A 68 -3.65 -1.33 9.00
CA TRP A 68 -2.54 -2.21 9.31
C TRP A 68 -2.31 -2.32 10.82
N GLN A 69 -2.06 -3.53 11.29
CA GLN A 69 -1.74 -3.77 12.69
C GLN A 69 -0.35 -3.22 13.08
N ALA A 70 0.60 -3.27 12.16
CA ALA A 70 1.97 -2.81 12.33
C ALA A 70 2.50 -2.22 11.04
N ILE A 71 3.53 -1.40 11.17
CA ILE A 71 4.26 -0.80 10.07
C ILE A 71 5.67 -1.43 10.03
N LYS A 72 6.20 -1.61 8.82
CA LYS A 72 7.63 -1.77 8.57
C LYS A 72 8.04 -0.77 7.52
N CYS A 73 9.27 -0.26 7.59
CA CYS A 73 9.77 0.70 6.61
C CYS A 73 9.66 0.15 5.17
N ASP A 74 10.03 -1.13 4.95
CA ASP A 74 9.90 -1.79 3.63
C ASP A 74 8.45 -1.81 3.10
N TRP A 75 7.46 -2.01 3.97
CA TRP A 75 6.04 -2.03 3.57
C TRP A 75 5.56 -0.65 3.12
N TYR A 76 5.93 0.39 3.88
CA TYR A 76 5.61 1.77 3.52
C TYR A 76 6.26 2.16 2.18
N LEU A 77 7.56 1.90 2.01
CA LEU A 77 8.28 2.27 0.79
C LEU A 77 7.71 1.58 -0.45
N LYS A 78 7.36 0.29 -0.34
CA LYS A 78 6.69 -0.45 -1.42
C LYS A 78 5.32 0.14 -1.74
N GLU A 79 4.56 0.53 -0.73
CA GLU A 79 3.24 1.10 -0.93
C GLU A 79 3.31 2.49 -1.58
N LYS A 80 4.24 3.35 -1.15
CA LYS A 80 4.52 4.63 -1.80
C LYS A 80 4.94 4.44 -3.26
N ALA A 81 5.77 3.45 -3.55
CA ALA A 81 6.15 3.12 -4.92
C ALA A 81 4.96 2.63 -5.75
N ARG A 82 4.03 1.87 -5.15
CA ARG A 82 2.79 1.43 -5.79
C ARG A 82 1.85 2.60 -6.09
N GLU A 83 1.70 3.54 -5.17
CA GLU A 83 0.89 4.76 -5.34
C GLU A 83 1.47 5.65 -6.43
N ALA A 84 2.80 5.88 -6.43
CA ALA A 84 3.49 6.61 -7.48
C ALA A 84 3.40 5.90 -8.84
N GLY A 85 3.46 4.57 -8.84
CA GLY A 85 3.31 3.66 -9.98
C GLY A 85 1.88 3.56 -10.55
N SER A 86 0.88 3.95 -9.77
CA SER A 86 -0.53 3.92 -10.19
C SER A 86 -0.87 5.13 -11.06
N ILE A 87 -0.26 6.29 -10.81
CA ILE A 87 -0.49 7.53 -11.57
C ILE A 87 -0.03 7.40 -13.03
N ASN A 88 1.02 6.62 -13.26
CA ASN A 88 1.59 6.29 -14.57
C ASN A 88 1.12 4.94 -15.12
N SER A 89 0.21 4.23 -14.44
CA SER A 89 -0.40 2.99 -14.94
C SER A 89 -1.40 3.22 -16.09
N SER A 90 -1.85 4.46 -16.32
CA SER A 90 -2.53 4.84 -17.57
C SER A 90 -1.65 4.72 -18.82
N THR A 91 -0.34 4.44 -18.67
CA THR A 91 0.62 4.38 -19.79
C THR A 91 1.27 3.01 -19.96
N ARG A 92 1.03 2.03 -19.08
CA ARG A 92 1.44 0.64 -19.35
C ARG A 92 0.34 -0.09 -20.09
N ARG A 93 0.21 0.22 -21.38
CA ARG A 93 -0.51 -0.61 -22.36
C ARG A 93 -0.01 -2.03 -22.21
N THR A 94 -0.84 -2.92 -21.68
CA THR A 94 -0.51 -4.34 -21.63
C THR A 94 -0.63 -4.92 -23.04
N THR A 95 0.14 -5.95 -23.38
CA THR A 95 0.03 -6.66 -24.67
C THR A 95 -1.40 -7.18 -24.92
N VAL A 96 -2.14 -7.44 -23.85
CA VAL A 96 -3.55 -7.83 -23.89
C VAL A 96 -4.45 -6.67 -24.31
N ASP A 97 -4.19 -5.42 -23.88
CA ASP A 97 -4.91 -4.24 -24.38
C ASP A 97 -4.58 -3.96 -25.85
N ALA A 98 -3.32 -4.12 -26.27
CA ALA A 98 -2.93 -3.97 -27.68
C ALA A 98 -3.62 -5.02 -28.59
N ALA A 99 -3.76 -6.27 -28.12
CA ALA A 99 -4.49 -7.30 -28.84
C ALA A 99 -6.00 -7.05 -28.89
N ARG A 100 -6.58 -6.42 -27.86
CA ARG A 100 -7.99 -6.02 -27.83
C ARG A 100 -8.28 -4.92 -28.85
N ASP A 101 -7.38 -3.94 -29.01
CA ASP A 101 -7.50 -2.90 -30.05
C ASP A 101 -7.33 -3.48 -31.46
N PHE A 102 -6.42 -4.44 -31.67
CA PHE A 102 -6.28 -5.15 -32.96
C PHE A 102 -7.53 -5.96 -33.33
N LEU A 103 -8.19 -6.57 -32.35
CA LEU A 103 -9.38 -7.38 -32.59
C LEU A 103 -10.68 -6.55 -32.68
N SER A 104 -10.67 -5.31 -32.19
CA SER A 104 -11.84 -4.42 -32.12
C SER A 104 -11.85 -3.33 -33.20
N GLY A 105 -10.84 -3.32 -34.09
CA GLY A 105 -10.77 -2.40 -35.24
C GLY A 105 -11.47 -2.97 -36.47
N GLU A 106 -12.80 -2.95 -36.46
CA GLU A 106 -13.59 -2.94 -37.69
C GLU A 106 -13.38 -1.56 -38.36
N ASP A 107 -12.67 -1.52 -39.50
CA ASP A 107 -12.99 -0.69 -40.67
C ASP A 107 -11.99 -0.93 -41.84
N HIS A 108 -12.51 -1.61 -42.87
CA HIS A 108 -12.27 -1.42 -44.30
C HIS A 108 -10.83 -1.48 -44.89
N SER A 109 -10.45 -2.63 -45.46
CA SER A 109 -10.14 -2.77 -46.91
C SER A 109 -9.86 -4.23 -47.24
N TRP A 110 -10.71 -4.81 -48.09
CA TRP A 110 -10.44 -6.04 -48.80
C TRP A 110 -9.20 -5.89 -49.70
N ASP A 111 -8.63 -7.01 -50.13
CA ASP A 111 -7.51 -7.16 -51.09
C ASP A 111 -6.08 -7.17 -50.52
N ALA A 112 -5.60 -8.37 -50.16
CA ALA A 112 -4.21 -8.79 -50.39
C ALA A 112 -4.04 -10.32 -50.25
N PHE A 113 -4.28 -11.03 -51.37
CA PHE A 113 -3.67 -12.27 -51.87
C PHE A 113 -2.52 -12.88 -51.01
N GLY A 114 -2.37 -14.20 -50.80
CA GLY A 114 -3.00 -15.36 -51.42
C GLY A 114 -2.41 -16.68 -50.85
N PHE A 115 -3.22 -17.73 -50.79
CA PHE A 115 -2.81 -19.07 -50.37
C PHE A 115 -2.56 -19.95 -51.61
N PRO A 116 -1.36 -20.53 -51.81
CA PRO A 116 -1.22 -21.70 -52.65
C PRO A 116 -1.49 -22.94 -51.78
N GLY A 117 -2.58 -23.65 -52.11
CA GLY A 117 -2.85 -24.96 -51.54
C GLY A 117 -1.87 -26.03 -52.01
N ILE A 118 -1.93 -27.21 -51.38
CA ILE A 118 -1.69 -28.60 -51.87
C ILE A 118 -1.88 -29.49 -50.64
N ARG A 119 -3.02 -30.15 -50.48
CA ARG A 119 -3.46 -31.45 -51.03
C ARG A 119 -2.74 -32.66 -50.41
N ARG A 120 -3.59 -33.48 -49.77
CA ARG A 120 -3.39 -34.74 -49.07
C ARG A 120 -2.72 -35.82 -49.92
N HIS A 121 -2.07 -36.77 -49.25
CA HIS A 121 -1.77 -38.11 -49.78
C HIS A 121 -2.43 -39.18 -48.90
#